data_AF-A0A2E3YAE7-F1
#
_entry.id   AF-A0A2E3YAE7-F1
#
_cell.length_a   1.000
_cell.length_b   1.000
_cell.length_c   1.000
_cell.angle_alpha   90.00
_cell.angle_beta   90.00
_cell.angle_gamma   90.00
#
_symmetry.space_group_name_H-M   'P 1'
#
loop_
_entity.id
_entity.type
_entity.pdbx_description
1 polymer ?
#
loop_
_entity_poly.entity_id
_entity_poly.type
_entity_poly.pdbx_seq_one_letter_code
_entity_poly.pdbx_strand_id
1 'polypeptide(L)'
;MTEQVHHQGKRALASIRMSDVHHASSLYESIAPAILREHPEWRITYQDGSPDVALDYSYEGVRAHRLAILEEILTTHDVDGLELDFMRSCRYFPSHEAESRVDVMNDFVRRICALVDAKPQRLHGVRLPPTLA
;
A
#
# COMPACT_ATOMS: atom_id res chain seq x y z
N MET A 1 -19.32 10.53 3.97
CA MET A 1 -18.43 10.54 5.16
C MET A 1 -17.50 11.75 5.13
N THR A 2 -16.71 11.94 4.07
CA THR A 2 -15.82 13.10 3.87
C THR A 2 -16.57 14.43 3.95
N GLU A 3 -17.73 14.55 3.30
CA GLU A 3 -18.59 15.75 3.37
C GLU A 3 -18.92 16.17 4.81
N GLN A 4 -19.26 15.21 5.68
CA GLN A 4 -19.56 15.48 7.09
C GLN A 4 -18.31 15.92 7.86
N VAL A 5 -17.13 15.39 7.51
CA VAL A 5 -15.84 15.81 8.10
C VAL A 5 -15.55 17.26 7.71
N HIS A 6 -15.75 17.61 6.44
CA HIS A 6 -15.53 18.96 5.92
C HIS A 6 -16.55 19.97 6.48
N HIS A 7 -17.82 19.59 6.65
CA HIS A 7 -18.83 20.44 7.30
C HIS A 7 -18.43 20.82 8.75
N GLN A 8 -17.60 20.01 9.40
CA GLN A 8 -17.07 20.29 10.73
C GLN A 8 -15.73 21.06 10.70
N GLY A 9 -15.31 21.56 9.54
CA GLY A 9 -14.05 22.29 9.35
C GLY A 9 -12.80 21.43 9.52
N LYS A 10 -12.92 20.11 9.36
CA LYS A 10 -11.81 19.14 9.50
C LYS A 10 -11.38 18.63 8.13
N ARG A 11 -10.14 18.15 8.04
CA ARG A 11 -9.60 17.48 6.85
C ARG A 11 -9.71 15.96 6.98
N ALA A 12 -9.95 15.28 5.88
CA ALA A 12 -10.09 13.84 5.75
C ALA A 12 -8.88 13.24 5.01
N LEU A 13 -8.14 12.35 5.66
CA LEU A 13 -7.09 11.53 5.05
C LEU A 13 -7.61 10.12 4.79
N ALA A 14 -7.41 9.60 3.58
CA ALA A 14 -7.56 8.18 3.34
C ALA A 14 -6.29 7.45 3.80
N SER A 15 -6.41 6.49 4.72
CA SER A 15 -5.29 5.65 5.18
C SER A 15 -5.33 4.30 4.48
N ILE A 16 -4.24 3.95 3.79
CA ILE A 16 -4.15 2.78 2.94
C ILE A 16 -3.18 1.78 3.54
N ARG A 17 -3.68 0.56 3.78
CA ARG A 17 -2.86 -0.58 4.20
C ARG A 17 -2.07 -1.08 3.01
N MET A 18 -0.76 -0.87 3.04
CA MET A 18 0.09 -1.15 1.88
C MET A 18 0.33 -2.66 1.67
N SER A 19 0.19 -3.49 2.71
CA SER A 19 0.40 -4.94 2.63
C SER A 19 -0.43 -5.70 3.66
N ASP A 20 -1.76 -5.51 3.63
CA ASP A 20 -2.64 -6.32 4.48
C ASP A 20 -2.59 -7.79 4.07
N VAL A 21 -2.63 -8.67 5.06
CA VAL A 21 -2.43 -10.12 4.95
C VAL A 21 -3.39 -10.93 5.82
N HIS A 22 -4.49 -10.32 6.30
CA HIS A 22 -5.40 -11.02 7.21
C HIS A 22 -6.06 -12.24 6.56
N HIS A 23 -6.19 -12.28 5.23
CA HIS A 23 -6.68 -13.43 4.47
C HIS A 23 -5.79 -14.68 4.60
N ALA A 24 -4.62 -14.59 5.26
CA ALA A 24 -3.87 -15.76 5.70
C ALA A 24 -4.64 -16.64 6.70
N SER A 25 -5.55 -16.02 7.46
CA SER A 25 -6.42 -16.73 8.38
C SER A 25 -7.63 -17.27 7.65
N SER A 26 -8.01 -18.51 7.94
CA SER A 26 -9.24 -19.12 7.42
C SER A 26 -10.51 -18.34 7.81
N LEU A 27 -10.45 -17.52 8.88
CA LEU A 27 -11.55 -16.65 9.28
C LEU A 27 -11.81 -15.50 8.29
N TYR A 28 -10.82 -15.17 7.46
CA TYR A 28 -10.82 -14.01 6.57
C TYR A 28 -10.52 -14.40 5.12
N GLU A 29 -10.74 -15.66 4.75
CA GLU A 29 -10.50 -16.12 3.39
C GLU A 29 -11.37 -15.38 2.36
N SER A 30 -12.59 -15.01 2.73
CA SER A 30 -13.54 -14.29 1.87
C SER A 30 -13.10 -12.88 1.48
N ILE A 31 -12.13 -12.29 2.18
CA ILE A 31 -11.60 -10.96 1.89
C ILE A 31 -10.26 -11.01 1.13
N ALA A 32 -9.84 -12.20 0.67
CA ALA A 32 -8.65 -12.36 -0.14
C ALA A 32 -8.71 -11.48 -1.41
N PRO A 33 -7.72 -10.59 -1.63
CA PRO A 33 -7.67 -9.76 -2.83
C PRO A 33 -7.68 -10.60 -4.11
N ALA A 34 -8.50 -10.20 -5.09
CA ALA A 34 -8.60 -10.90 -6.38
C ALA A 34 -7.26 -11.02 -7.11
N ILE A 35 -6.39 -10.01 -6.99
CA ILE A 35 -5.04 -9.99 -7.55
C ILE A 35 -4.19 -11.20 -7.14
N LEU A 36 -4.41 -11.79 -5.96
CA LEU A 36 -3.68 -12.98 -5.51
C LEU A 36 -4.11 -14.26 -6.23
N ARG A 37 -5.34 -14.30 -6.76
CA ARG A 37 -5.83 -15.41 -7.60
C ARG A 37 -5.42 -15.21 -9.05
N GLU A 38 -5.41 -13.97 -9.52
CA GLU A 38 -5.07 -13.60 -10.90
C GLU A 38 -3.56 -13.65 -11.16
N HIS A 39 -2.77 -13.28 -10.16
CA HIS A 39 -1.31 -13.24 -10.20
C HIS A 39 -0.69 -13.92 -8.97
N PRO A 40 -0.85 -15.26 -8.84
CA PRO A 40 -0.27 -15.99 -7.71
C PRO A 40 1.27 -15.88 -7.66
N GLU A 41 1.92 -15.64 -8.78
CA GLU A 41 3.37 -15.45 -8.92
C GLU A 41 3.88 -14.13 -8.30
N TRP A 42 3.00 -13.15 -8.06
CA TRP A 42 3.37 -11.86 -7.46
C TRP A 42 3.48 -11.89 -5.94
N ARG A 43 3.44 -13.07 -5.34
CA ARG A 43 3.59 -13.27 -3.91
C ARG A 43 5.07 -13.30 -3.52
N ILE A 44 5.38 -12.81 -2.32
CA ILE A 44 6.71 -12.98 -1.74
C ILE A 44 7.00 -14.47 -1.65
N THR A 45 8.20 -14.87 -2.06
CA THR A 45 8.69 -16.24 -1.92
C THR A 45 9.73 -16.28 -0.80
N TYR A 46 9.55 -17.19 0.16
CA TYR A 46 10.50 -17.43 1.23
C TYR A 46 11.76 -18.14 0.70
N GLN A 47 12.83 -18.17 1.49
CA GLN A 47 14.10 -18.80 1.08
C GLN A 47 13.98 -20.31 0.79
N ASP A 48 12.99 -20.97 1.39
CA ASP A 48 12.69 -22.40 1.15
C ASP A 48 11.83 -22.64 -0.10
N GLY A 49 11.50 -21.57 -0.85
CA GLY A 49 10.67 -21.63 -2.05
C GLY A 49 9.17 -21.63 -1.77
N SER A 50 8.73 -21.59 -0.51
CA SER A 50 7.31 -21.52 -0.18
C SER A 50 6.75 -20.10 -0.38
N PRO A 51 5.46 -19.95 -0.78
CA PRO A 51 4.87 -18.64 -1.03
C PRO A 51 4.28 -18.02 0.26
N ASP A 52 4.65 -16.77 0.57
CA ASP A 52 3.95 -15.91 1.55
C ASP A 52 2.63 -15.40 0.96
N VAL A 53 1.68 -14.98 1.78
CA VAL A 53 0.40 -14.39 1.34
C VAL A 53 0.51 -12.91 0.96
N ALA A 54 1.63 -12.26 1.29
CA ALA A 54 1.92 -10.88 0.96
C ALA A 54 2.38 -10.73 -0.49
N LEU A 55 2.03 -9.61 -1.12
CA LEU A 55 2.52 -9.25 -2.45
C LEU A 55 3.98 -8.77 -2.39
N ASP A 56 4.76 -9.16 -3.38
CA ASP A 56 6.13 -8.73 -3.58
C ASP A 56 6.18 -7.48 -4.46
N TYR A 57 6.65 -6.38 -3.87
CA TYR A 57 6.78 -5.09 -4.52
C TYR A 57 7.92 -5.05 -5.54
N SER A 58 8.71 -6.11 -5.70
CA SER A 58 9.68 -6.26 -6.78
C SER A 58 8.99 -6.29 -8.15
N TYR A 59 7.79 -6.86 -8.22
CA TYR A 59 6.99 -6.88 -9.44
C TYR A 59 6.39 -5.51 -9.74
N GLU A 60 6.66 -4.99 -10.95
CA GLU A 60 6.07 -3.73 -11.39
C GLU A 60 4.55 -3.78 -11.40
N GLY A 61 3.95 -4.94 -11.76
CA GLY A 61 2.50 -5.13 -11.75
C GLY A 61 1.86 -4.90 -10.39
N VAL A 62 2.50 -5.32 -9.29
CA VAL A 62 2.04 -5.05 -7.92
C VAL A 62 2.03 -3.56 -7.64
N ARG A 63 3.13 -2.87 -7.96
CA ARG A 63 3.25 -1.42 -7.75
C ARG A 63 2.26 -0.63 -8.61
N ALA A 64 2.07 -1.03 -9.87
CA ALA A 64 1.11 -0.42 -10.78
C ALA A 64 -0.33 -0.60 -10.28
N HIS A 65 -0.70 -1.80 -9.83
CA HIS A 65 -2.01 -2.06 -9.24
C HIS A 65 -2.27 -1.21 -8.00
N ARG A 66 -1.28 -1.10 -7.10
CA ARG A 66 -1.39 -0.24 -5.92
C ARG A 66 -1.52 1.23 -6.29
N LEU A 67 -0.72 1.72 -7.24
CA LEU A 67 -0.80 3.11 -7.69
C LEU A 67 -2.19 3.44 -8.28
N ALA A 68 -2.77 2.52 -9.06
CA ALA A 68 -4.09 2.70 -9.65
C ALA A 68 -5.19 2.82 -8.58
N ILE A 69 -5.12 2.04 -7.49
CA ILE A 69 -6.05 2.18 -6.36
C ILE A 69 -5.90 3.55 -5.68
N LEU A 70 -4.67 4.02 -5.47
CA LEU A 70 -4.41 5.31 -4.85
C LEU A 70 -4.93 6.47 -5.73
N GLU A 71 -4.76 6.35 -7.04
CA GLU A 71 -5.30 7.30 -8.02
C GLU A 71 -6.82 7.30 -8.02
N GLU A 72 -7.45 6.13 -8.03
CA GLU A 72 -8.91 6.01 -7.91
C GLU A 72 -9.41 6.71 -6.64
N ILE A 73 -8.81 6.45 -5.48
CA ILE A 73 -9.19 7.10 -4.21
C ILE A 73 -9.10 8.62 -4.33
N LEU A 74 -7.98 9.13 -4.84
CA LEU A 74 -7.74 10.56 -5.00
C LEU A 74 -8.65 11.24 -6.04
N THR A 75 -9.22 10.48 -6.97
CA THR A 75 -10.07 11.04 -8.05
C THR A 75 -11.55 10.92 -7.75
N THR A 76 -11.95 9.86 -7.04
CA THR A 76 -13.35 9.53 -6.78
C THR A 76 -13.84 9.96 -5.39
N HIS A 77 -12.92 10.16 -4.44
CA HIS A 77 -13.25 10.57 -3.08
C HIS A 77 -12.73 11.99 -2.81
N ASP A 78 -13.54 12.80 -2.13
CA ASP A 78 -13.17 14.14 -1.68
C ASP A 78 -12.28 14.05 -0.42
N VAL A 79 -11.05 13.58 -0.62
CA VAL A 79 -10.04 13.44 0.44
C VAL A 79 -8.97 14.52 0.29
N ASP A 80 -8.49 15.00 1.43
CA ASP A 80 -7.44 16.01 1.52
C ASP A 80 -6.04 15.42 1.34
N GLY A 81 -5.90 14.11 1.17
CA GLY A 81 -4.61 13.45 0.97
C GLY A 81 -4.65 11.96 1.33
N LEU A 82 -3.45 11.37 1.35
CA LEU A 82 -3.25 9.95 1.64
C LEU A 82 -2.34 9.77 2.85
N GLU A 83 -2.63 8.77 3.68
CA GLU A 83 -1.69 8.16 4.61
C GLU A 83 -1.29 6.78 4.06
N LEU A 84 0.02 6.58 3.87
CA LEU A 84 0.58 5.27 3.51
C LEU A 84 0.89 4.49 4.79
N ASP A 85 0.06 3.50 5.12
CA ASP A 85 0.26 2.64 6.27
C ASP A 85 1.18 1.46 5.89
N PHE A 86 2.49 1.65 6.09
CA PHE A 86 3.47 0.59 5.94
C PHE A 86 3.51 -0.38 7.13
N MET A 87 2.76 -0.11 8.19
CA MET A 87 2.70 -0.93 9.40
C MET A 87 1.66 -2.05 9.34
N ARG A 88 1.05 -2.25 8.17
CA ARG A 88 0.08 -3.32 7.90
C ARG A 88 0.51 -4.03 6.62
N SER A 89 1.34 -5.07 6.67
CA SER A 89 1.94 -5.76 7.83
C SER A 89 3.48 -5.78 7.78
N CYS A 90 4.10 -4.70 7.30
CA CYS A 90 5.55 -4.56 7.16
C CYS A 90 6.24 -5.58 6.22
N ARG A 91 5.50 -6.22 5.31
CA ARG A 91 6.06 -7.21 4.36
C ARG A 91 5.89 -6.72 2.92
N TYR A 92 7.00 -6.45 2.24
CA TYR A 92 7.01 -5.87 0.89
C TYR A 92 7.94 -6.60 -0.09
N PHE A 93 8.96 -7.27 0.42
CA PHE A 93 9.97 -7.99 -0.36
C PHE A 93 10.36 -9.27 0.39
N PRO A 94 10.95 -10.27 -0.27
CA PRO A 94 11.65 -11.35 0.40
C PRO A 94 12.67 -10.77 1.38
N SER A 95 12.69 -11.26 2.62
CA SER A 95 13.51 -10.68 3.70
C SER A 95 15.00 -10.60 3.35
N HIS A 96 15.51 -11.57 2.60
CA HIS A 96 16.90 -11.66 2.16
C HIS A 96 17.24 -10.76 0.97
N GLU A 97 16.24 -10.18 0.30
CA GLU A 97 16.43 -9.23 -0.80
C GLU A 97 16.09 -7.79 -0.40
N ALA A 98 15.41 -7.58 0.74
CA ALA A 98 14.80 -6.30 1.11
C ALA A 98 15.77 -5.11 1.04
N GLU A 99 17.02 -5.28 1.51
CA GLU A 99 18.04 -4.21 1.44
C GLU A 99 18.35 -3.80 -0.01
N SER A 100 18.44 -4.76 -0.92
CA SER A 100 18.69 -4.51 -2.35
C SER A 100 17.49 -3.91 -3.08
N ARG A 101 16.31 -3.88 -2.45
CA ARG A 101 15.05 -3.37 -3.02
C ARG A 101 14.65 -1.99 -2.50
N VAL A 102 15.50 -1.33 -1.69
CA VAL A 102 15.23 0.01 -1.16
C VAL A 102 14.91 1.02 -2.28
N ASP A 103 15.68 1.01 -3.37
CA ASP A 103 15.46 1.93 -4.49
C ASP A 103 14.11 1.69 -5.18
N VAL A 104 13.67 0.43 -5.28
CA VAL A 104 12.36 0.06 -5.84
C VAL A 104 11.23 0.67 -5.02
N MET A 105 11.33 0.61 -3.68
CA MET A 105 10.33 1.22 -2.81
C MET A 105 10.40 2.75 -2.84
N ASN A 106 11.60 3.33 -2.86
CA ASN A 106 11.78 4.77 -2.94
C ASN A 106 11.17 5.35 -4.22
N ASP A 107 11.41 4.72 -5.37
CA ASP A 107 10.82 5.14 -6.64
C ASP A 107 9.30 5.02 -6.63
N PHE A 108 8.77 3.97 -6.00
CA PHE A 108 7.34 3.81 -5.84
C PHE A 108 6.73 4.92 -4.98
N VAL A 109 7.33 5.23 -3.83
CA VAL A 109 6.87 6.32 -2.95
C VAL A 109 6.95 7.67 -3.66
N ARG A 110 8.03 7.93 -4.43
CA ARG A 110 8.14 9.15 -5.25
C ARG A 110 7.00 9.29 -6.25
N ARG A 111 6.61 8.19 -6.91
CA ARG A 111 5.45 8.17 -7.83
C ARG A 111 4.14 8.47 -7.11
N ILE A 112 3.96 7.94 -5.89
CA ILE A 112 2.78 8.26 -5.07
C ILE A 112 2.79 9.74 -4.67
N CYS A 113 3.93 10.29 -4.25
CA CYS A 113 4.02 11.70 -3.89
C CYS A 113 3.66 12.59 -5.08
N ALA A 114 4.20 12.30 -6.27
CA ALA A 114 3.85 13.03 -7.49
C ALA A 114 2.35 12.96 -7.81
N LEU A 115 1.71 11.81 -7.58
CA LEU A 115 0.27 11.63 -7.77
C LEU A 115 -0.55 12.48 -6.78
N VAL A 116 -0.14 12.55 -5.52
CA VAL A 116 -0.79 13.38 -4.49
C VAL A 116 -0.58 14.86 -4.82
N ASP A 117 0.63 15.26 -5.21
CA ASP A 117 1.00 16.64 -5.53
C ASP A 117 0.36 17.19 -6.81
N ALA A 118 -0.26 16.33 -7.62
CA ALA A 118 -1.00 16.74 -8.82
C ALA A 118 -2.17 17.70 -8.50
N LYS A 119 -2.63 17.77 -7.24
CA LYS A 119 -3.52 18.85 -6.77
C LYS A 119 -2.87 19.58 -5.59
N PRO A 120 -2.93 20.93 -5.57
CA PRO A 120 -2.31 21.70 -4.51
C PRO A 120 -2.99 21.44 -3.16
N GLN A 121 -2.23 21.65 -2.07
CA GLN A 121 -2.69 21.58 -0.68
C GLN A 121 -3.08 20.18 -0.18
N ARG A 122 -2.81 19.12 -0.95
CA ARG A 122 -2.96 17.75 -0.47
C ARG A 122 -1.90 17.38 0.55
N LEU A 123 -2.30 16.52 1.47
CA LEU A 123 -1.50 16.02 2.58
C LEU A 123 -0.85 14.67 2.25
N HIS A 124 0.37 14.51 2.76
CA HIS A 124 1.10 13.24 2.76
C HIS A 124 1.25 12.76 4.19
N GLY A 125 0.70 11.59 4.49
CA GLY A 125 0.89 10.87 5.74
C GLY A 125 1.67 9.58 5.49
N VAL A 126 2.45 9.16 6.48
CA VAL A 126 3.13 7.86 6.45
C VAL A 126 3.13 7.26 7.85
N ARG A 127 2.88 5.96 7.95
CA ARG A 127 3.02 5.19 9.18
C ARG A 127 4.19 4.23 9.05
N LEU A 128 5.20 4.41 9.90
CA LEU A 128 6.44 3.64 9.92
C LEU A 128 6.68 3.02 11.31
N PRO A 129 7.59 2.04 11.44
CA PRO A 129 8.02 1.55 12.73
C PRO A 129 8.62 2.66 13.60
N PRO A 130 8.57 2.54 14.93
CA PRO A 130 9.07 3.57 15.84
C PRO A 130 10.59 3.75 15.80
N THR A 131 11.33 2.78 15.23
CA THR A 131 12.79 2.81 15.12
C THR A 131 13.26 2.20 13.80
N LEU A 132 14.33 2.76 13.25
CA LEU A 132 15.15 2.13 12.22
C LEU A 132 16.14 1.23 12.98
N ALA A 133 15.87 -0.07 13.05
CA ALA A 133 16.80 -1.04 13.64
C ALA A 133 17.95 -1.33 12.67
#